data_AF-A0A9W4T9R9-F1
#
_entry.id   AF-A0A9W4T9R9-F1
#
_cell.length_a   1.000
_cell.length_b   1.000
_cell.length_c   1.000
_cell.angle_alpha   90.00
_cell.angle_beta   90.00
_cell.angle_gamma   90.00
#
_symmetry.space_group_name_H-M   'P 1'
#
loop_
_entity.id
_entity.type
_entity.pdbx_description
1 polymer ?
#
loop_
_entity_poly.entity_id
_entity_poly.type
_entity_poly.pdbx_seq_one_letter_code
_entity_poly.pdbx_strand_id
1 'polypeptide(L)'
;MSNIYEIIDSTGLEEAQANKLKINLMKNHDVKEELFSALKSSYQTKESKMSLLKDFIKNISVMSLCNLQYKEPVPLLYTEGASWEFQESENLTKLLKKEIEDHYYNFQNGKLDKNLIPIYLILAGAGTGKSRTATELPHLVEKWVNSNLKNLISKRLVFNISLENGTQLDPQLEKNASIAIGTRMLYQLKPDEQKRGFSRFRQYNHVTASDVLEGLKNYMDIHNIMTLFLTIDGLQTAIIDDGDGLNKDSLFYSFLTEVANLSRTRSTYFFIGTCTAT
;
A
#
# COMPACT_ATOMS: atom_id res chain seq x y z
N MET A 1 -18.67 -2.64 -38.57
CA MET A 1 -17.99 -3.74 -37.83
C MET A 1 -17.72 -3.22 -36.44
N SER A 2 -18.25 -3.85 -35.39
CA SER A 2 -18.04 -3.35 -34.03
C SER A 2 -16.57 -3.44 -33.64
N ASN A 3 -16.00 -2.33 -33.15
CA ASN A 3 -14.65 -2.27 -32.58
C ASN A 3 -14.67 -2.75 -31.11
N ILE A 4 -13.56 -3.26 -30.57
CA ILE A 4 -13.47 -3.71 -29.17
C ILE A 4 -13.92 -2.62 -28.18
N TYR A 5 -13.65 -1.35 -28.50
CA TYR A 5 -14.04 -0.23 -27.65
C TYR A 5 -15.56 -0.02 -27.60
N GLU A 6 -16.27 -0.22 -28.71
CA GLU A 6 -17.74 -0.17 -28.74
C GLU A 6 -18.36 -1.33 -27.97
N ILE A 7 -17.72 -2.50 -28.01
CA ILE A 7 -18.15 -3.66 -27.20
C ILE A 7 -18.01 -3.30 -25.71
N ILE A 8 -16.86 -2.76 -25.29
CA ILE A 8 -16.60 -2.34 -23.91
C ILE A 8 -17.65 -1.31 -23.47
N ASP A 9 -17.91 -0.29 -24.27
CA ASP A 9 -18.87 0.76 -23.93
C ASP A 9 -20.32 0.24 -23.82
N SER A 10 -20.67 -0.77 -24.60
CA SER A 10 -22.00 -1.41 -24.55
C SER A 10 -22.21 -2.35 -23.35
N THR A 11 -21.15 -2.77 -22.65
CA THR A 11 -21.23 -3.74 -21.54
C THR A 11 -21.79 -3.14 -20.25
N GLY A 12 -21.69 -1.82 -20.07
CA GLY A 12 -22.10 -1.15 -18.82
C GLY A 12 -21.08 -1.26 -17.69
N LEU A 13 -19.80 -1.45 -18.00
CA LEU A 13 -18.71 -1.34 -17.04
C LEU A 13 -18.66 0.07 -16.42
N GLU A 14 -18.20 0.14 -15.17
CA GLU A 14 -17.90 1.43 -14.54
C GLU A 14 -16.86 2.19 -15.38
N GLU A 15 -17.01 3.50 -15.48
CA GLU A 15 -16.18 4.35 -16.36
C GLU A 15 -14.68 4.19 -16.07
N ALA A 16 -14.29 4.11 -14.80
CA ALA A 16 -12.90 3.89 -14.40
C ALA A 16 -12.36 2.52 -14.90
N GLN A 17 -13.18 1.47 -14.84
CA GLN A 17 -12.83 0.12 -15.29
C GLN A 17 -12.71 0.07 -16.82
N ALA A 18 -13.65 0.69 -17.53
CA ALA A 18 -13.62 0.81 -18.99
C ALA A 18 -12.38 1.58 -19.44
N ASN A 19 -12.05 2.70 -18.80
CA ASN A 19 -10.87 3.51 -19.13
C ASN A 19 -9.56 2.75 -18.88
N LYS A 20 -9.44 2.04 -17.74
CA LYS A 20 -8.28 1.18 -17.44
C LYS A 20 -8.07 0.13 -18.52
N LEU A 21 -9.15 -0.53 -18.94
CA LEU A 21 -9.12 -1.55 -19.98
C LEU A 21 -8.70 -0.96 -21.32
N LYS A 22 -9.33 0.14 -21.75
CA LYS A 22 -9.01 0.83 -23.02
C LYS A 22 -7.53 1.20 -23.11
N ILE A 23 -6.97 1.77 -22.05
CA ILE A 23 -5.57 2.19 -22.00
C ILE A 23 -4.61 0.99 -22.02
N ASN A 24 -4.94 -0.10 -21.32
CA ASN A 24 -4.14 -1.31 -21.39
C ASN A 24 -4.11 -1.88 -22.82
N LEU A 25 -5.26 -1.93 -23.49
CA LEU A 25 -5.39 -2.43 -24.86
C LEU A 25 -4.71 -1.51 -25.89
N MET A 26 -4.61 -0.20 -25.61
CA MET A 26 -3.81 0.73 -26.44
C MET A 26 -2.31 0.47 -26.31
N LYS A 27 -1.84 -0.01 -25.16
CA LYS A 27 -0.43 -0.31 -24.91
C LYS A 27 -0.01 -1.71 -25.37
N ASN A 28 -0.95 -2.66 -25.45
CA ASN A 28 -0.68 -4.06 -25.73
C ASN A 28 -1.54 -4.55 -26.90
N HIS A 29 -1.01 -4.42 -28.12
CA HIS A 29 -1.76 -4.71 -29.35
C HIS A 29 -2.15 -6.19 -29.48
N ASP A 30 -1.26 -7.11 -29.12
CA ASP A 30 -1.52 -8.55 -29.23
C ASP A 30 -2.67 -9.00 -28.30
N VAL A 31 -2.62 -8.50 -27.08
CA VAL A 31 -3.64 -8.72 -26.04
C VAL A 31 -4.99 -8.14 -26.46
N LYS A 32 -4.99 -7.01 -27.17
CA LYS A 32 -6.20 -6.41 -27.74
C LYS A 32 -6.88 -7.32 -28.76
N GLU A 33 -6.12 -7.91 -29.68
CA GLU A 33 -6.67 -8.81 -30.71
C GLU A 33 -7.19 -10.13 -30.11
N GLU A 34 -6.49 -10.68 -29.11
CA GLU A 34 -6.92 -11.89 -28.41
C GLU A 34 -8.23 -11.66 -27.63
N LEU A 35 -8.31 -10.58 -26.85
CA LEU A 35 -9.51 -10.23 -26.10
C LEU A 35 -10.68 -9.92 -27.05
N PHE A 36 -10.42 -9.23 -28.16
CA PHE A 36 -11.44 -8.93 -29.16
C PHE A 36 -12.02 -10.19 -29.79
N SER A 37 -11.17 -11.17 -30.09
CA SER A 37 -11.56 -12.47 -30.62
C SER A 37 -12.42 -13.26 -29.61
N ALA A 38 -12.02 -13.25 -28.34
CA ALA A 38 -12.78 -13.88 -27.26
C ALA A 38 -14.19 -13.27 -27.11
N LEU A 39 -14.29 -11.93 -27.15
CA LEU A 39 -15.56 -11.18 -27.03
C LEU A 39 -16.48 -11.29 -28.26
N LYS A 40 -15.91 -11.59 -29.44
CA LYS A 40 -16.64 -11.81 -30.68
C LYS A 40 -17.17 -13.23 -30.85
N SER A 41 -16.72 -14.19 -30.06
CA SER A 41 -17.26 -15.55 -30.10
C SER A 41 -18.79 -15.50 -29.98
N SER A 42 -19.48 -16.11 -30.95
CA SER A 42 -20.89 -15.84 -31.30
C SER A 42 -21.93 -16.27 -30.26
N TYR A 43 -21.51 -16.66 -29.05
CA TYR A 43 -22.36 -17.26 -28.02
C TYR A 43 -22.26 -16.61 -26.64
N GLN A 44 -21.64 -15.42 -26.52
CA GLN A 44 -21.54 -14.74 -25.21
C GLN A 44 -22.66 -13.70 -25.03
N THR A 45 -23.49 -13.87 -23.99
CA THR A 45 -24.47 -12.88 -23.56
C THR A 45 -23.76 -11.61 -23.05
N LYS A 46 -24.48 -10.50 -22.89
CA LYS A 46 -23.93 -9.26 -22.32
C LYS A 46 -23.30 -9.50 -20.94
N GLU A 47 -23.91 -10.35 -20.12
CA GLU A 47 -23.41 -10.72 -18.79
C GLU A 47 -22.11 -11.54 -18.88
N SER A 48 -22.03 -12.52 -19.78
CA SER A 48 -20.79 -13.31 -19.98
C SER A 48 -19.63 -12.44 -20.46
N LYS A 49 -19.88 -11.49 -21.37
CA LYS A 49 -18.88 -10.51 -21.81
C LYS A 49 -18.43 -9.63 -20.66
N MET A 50 -19.37 -9.16 -19.83
CA MET A 50 -19.05 -8.36 -18.65
C MET A 50 -18.20 -9.16 -17.64
N SER A 51 -18.52 -10.43 -17.40
CA SER A 51 -17.72 -11.31 -16.52
C SER A 51 -16.30 -11.48 -17.05
N LEU A 52 -16.16 -11.81 -18.34
CA LEU A 52 -14.86 -11.97 -19.00
C LEU A 52 -14.02 -10.69 -18.91
N LEU A 53 -14.62 -9.52 -19.13
CA LEU A 53 -13.93 -8.24 -19.00
C LEU A 53 -13.50 -7.95 -17.57
N LYS A 54 -14.33 -8.27 -16.57
CA LYS A 54 -13.98 -8.12 -15.15
C LYS A 54 -12.81 -9.04 -14.75
N ASP A 55 -12.84 -10.29 -15.19
CA ASP A 55 -11.75 -11.25 -14.97
C ASP A 55 -10.46 -10.80 -15.66
N PHE A 56 -10.59 -10.27 -16.87
CA PHE A 56 -9.46 -9.72 -17.62
C PHE A 56 -8.87 -8.48 -16.93
N ILE A 57 -9.69 -7.56 -16.42
CA ILE A 57 -9.24 -6.40 -15.62
C ILE A 57 -8.53 -6.84 -14.34
N LYS A 58 -9.02 -7.92 -13.70
CA LYS A 58 -8.34 -8.54 -12.56
C LYS A 58 -6.97 -9.07 -12.98
N ASN A 59 -6.88 -9.77 -14.11
CA ASN A 59 -5.62 -10.29 -14.65
C ASN A 59 -4.64 -9.20 -15.10
N ILE A 60 -5.10 -8.07 -15.66
CA ILE A 60 -4.24 -6.90 -15.93
C ILE A 60 -3.58 -6.42 -14.63
N SER A 61 -4.36 -6.39 -13.55
CA SER A 61 -3.85 -5.97 -12.24
C SER A 61 -2.79 -6.95 -11.73
N VAL A 62 -3.00 -8.26 -11.90
CA VAL A 62 -2.02 -9.31 -11.60
C VAL A 62 -0.75 -9.19 -12.48
N MET A 63 -0.88 -8.96 -13.79
CA MET A 63 0.27 -8.76 -14.68
C MET A 63 1.11 -7.54 -14.30
N SER A 64 0.49 -6.47 -13.79
CA SER A 64 1.21 -5.28 -13.31
C SER A 64 2.10 -5.56 -12.08
N LEU A 65 1.77 -6.64 -11.36
CA LEU A 65 2.43 -7.13 -10.14
C LEU A 65 3.52 -8.18 -10.43
N CYS A 66 3.64 -8.68 -11.66
CA CYS A 66 4.71 -9.61 -12.01
C CYS A 66 6.08 -8.90 -12.03
N ASN A 67 7.11 -9.56 -11.48
CA ASN A 67 8.51 -9.10 -11.44
C ASN A 67 8.71 -7.76 -10.70
N LEU A 68 7.96 -7.50 -9.63
CA LEU A 68 8.23 -6.37 -8.76
C LEU A 68 9.60 -6.56 -8.10
N GLN A 69 10.41 -5.50 -8.13
CA GLN A 69 11.68 -5.40 -7.41
C GLN A 69 11.55 -4.28 -6.39
N TYR A 70 11.99 -4.55 -5.17
CA TYR A 70 11.98 -3.54 -4.13
C TYR A 70 13.15 -2.57 -4.29
N LYS A 71 12.87 -1.31 -3.97
CA LYS A 71 13.87 -0.28 -3.71
C LYS A 71 13.47 0.44 -2.43
N GLU A 72 14.48 0.82 -1.65
CA GLU A 72 14.26 1.57 -0.42
C GLU A 72 13.46 2.85 -0.73
N PRO A 73 12.42 3.18 0.07
CA PRO A 73 11.61 4.36 -0.16
C PRO A 73 12.41 5.65 -0.06
N VAL A 74 11.90 6.68 -0.75
CA VAL A 74 12.32 8.06 -0.50
C VAL A 74 11.85 8.48 0.91
N PRO A 75 12.64 9.26 1.66
CA PRO A 75 12.21 9.84 2.93
C PRO A 75 10.87 10.59 2.82
N LEU A 76 10.08 10.57 3.90
CA LEU A 76 8.80 11.31 3.95
C LEU A 76 9.02 12.83 4.08
N LEU A 77 10.18 13.25 4.60
CA LEU A 77 10.54 14.65 4.74
C LEU A 77 11.34 15.14 3.51
N TYR A 78 10.85 16.21 2.88
CA TYR A 78 11.46 16.82 1.69
C TYR A 78 12.11 18.19 1.95
N THR A 79 12.20 18.62 3.21
CA THR A 79 12.81 19.90 3.60
C THR A 79 14.27 19.72 4.03
N GLU A 80 14.98 20.82 4.26
CA GLU A 80 16.40 20.82 4.68
C GLU A 80 16.68 19.97 5.93
N GLY A 81 15.69 19.81 6.81
CA GLY A 81 15.80 18.95 7.99
C GLY A 81 15.90 17.45 7.70
N ALA A 82 15.76 17.02 6.43
CA ALA A 82 15.89 15.61 6.05
C ALA A 82 17.32 15.08 6.18
N SER A 83 18.33 15.93 6.05
CA SER A 83 19.75 15.55 6.14
C SER A 83 20.36 15.74 7.51
N TRP A 84 19.62 16.30 8.47
CA TRP A 84 20.14 16.52 9.83
C TRP A 84 20.33 15.19 10.56
N GLU A 85 21.26 15.12 11.51
CA GLU A 85 21.37 13.95 12.38
C GLU A 85 20.09 13.81 13.23
N PHE A 86 19.55 12.60 13.28
CA PHE A 86 18.34 12.34 14.05
C PHE A 86 18.65 12.29 15.55
N GLN A 87 17.89 13.04 16.36
CA GLN A 87 18.08 13.09 17.81
C GLN A 87 17.12 12.14 18.52
N GLU A 88 17.67 11.10 19.13
CA GLU A 88 16.92 10.09 19.87
C GLU A 88 16.61 10.55 21.30
N SER A 89 15.40 10.26 21.77
CA SER A 89 15.01 10.41 23.18
C SER A 89 15.20 9.09 23.90
N GLU A 90 16.09 9.05 24.90
CA GLU A 90 16.40 7.83 25.65
C GLU A 90 15.16 7.20 26.31
N ASN A 91 14.24 8.03 26.81
CA ASN A 91 12.99 7.56 27.41
C ASN A 91 12.06 6.93 26.37
N LEU A 92 11.92 7.57 25.20
CA LEU A 92 11.10 7.04 24.11
C LEU A 92 11.68 5.73 23.57
N THR A 93 13.02 5.66 23.43
CA THR A 93 13.74 4.46 23.04
C THR A 93 13.46 3.29 23.98
N LYS A 94 13.54 3.50 25.30
CA LYS A 94 13.25 2.45 26.29
C LYS A 94 11.82 1.93 26.20
N LEU A 95 10.85 2.83 26.03
CA LEU A 95 9.44 2.46 25.89
C LEU A 95 9.18 1.67 24.60
N LEU A 96 9.56 2.24 23.44
CA LEU A 96 9.33 1.61 22.14
C LEU A 96 10.06 0.28 22.00
N LYS A 97 11.28 0.17 22.53
CA LYS A 97 12.03 -1.09 22.55
C LYS A 97 11.21 -2.20 23.20
N LYS A 98 10.67 -1.94 24.40
CA LYS A 98 9.89 -2.93 25.15
C LYS A 98 8.66 -3.37 24.36
N GLU A 99 7.87 -2.40 23.87
CA GLU A 99 6.64 -2.71 23.12
C GLU A 99 6.91 -3.49 21.83
N ILE A 100 8.02 -3.20 21.14
CA ILE A 100 8.41 -3.93 19.93
C ILE A 100 8.91 -5.34 20.24
N GLU A 101 9.67 -5.51 21.31
CA GLU A 101 10.13 -6.85 21.75
C GLU A 101 8.94 -7.71 22.22
N ASP A 102 7.97 -7.13 22.94
CA ASP A 102 6.74 -7.81 23.35
C ASP A 102 5.87 -8.18 22.13
N HIS A 103 5.74 -7.27 21.17
CA HIS A 103 5.06 -7.54 19.90
C HIS A 103 5.73 -8.70 19.14
N TYR A 104 7.06 -8.69 19.04
CA TYR A 104 7.80 -9.77 18.39
C TYR A 104 7.63 -11.11 19.11
N TYR A 105 7.68 -11.11 20.44
CA TYR A 105 7.41 -12.31 21.23
C TYR A 105 6.02 -12.88 20.93
N ASN A 106 4.99 -12.04 20.86
CA ASN A 106 3.64 -12.48 20.53
C ASN A 106 3.54 -13.03 19.10
N PHE A 107 4.19 -12.39 18.14
CA PHE A 107 4.29 -12.86 16.75
C PHE A 107 4.92 -14.26 16.67
N GLN A 108 6.08 -14.47 17.32
CA GLN A 108 6.75 -15.78 17.32
C GLN A 108 5.88 -16.91 17.90
N ASN A 109 5.04 -16.58 18.89
CA ASN A 109 4.12 -17.53 19.53
C ASN A 109 2.78 -17.66 18.78
N GLY A 110 2.62 -17.03 17.62
CA GLY A 110 1.38 -17.07 16.84
C GLY A 110 0.19 -16.40 17.52
N LYS A 111 0.44 -15.49 18.47
CA LYS A 111 -0.60 -14.76 19.21
C LYS A 111 -1.01 -13.52 18.41
N LEU A 112 -2.12 -13.63 17.68
CA LEU A 112 -2.59 -12.60 16.75
C LEU A 112 -3.74 -11.75 17.31
N ASP A 113 -3.94 -11.72 18.62
CA ASP A 113 -5.01 -10.92 19.24
C ASP A 113 -4.81 -9.42 18.99
N LYS A 114 -5.90 -8.68 18.77
CA LYS A 114 -5.86 -7.23 18.51
C LYS A 114 -5.18 -6.45 19.64
N ASN A 115 -5.27 -6.95 20.87
CA ASN A 115 -4.68 -6.30 22.04
C ASN A 115 -3.17 -6.53 22.17
N LEU A 116 -2.58 -7.41 21.34
CA LEU A 116 -1.18 -7.81 21.40
C LEU A 116 -0.34 -7.26 20.23
N ILE A 117 -1.00 -6.65 19.24
CA ILE A 117 -0.40 -6.11 18.03
C ILE A 117 -0.62 -4.61 18.03
N PRO A 118 0.38 -3.80 18.44
CA PRO A 118 0.25 -2.36 18.48
C PRO A 118 0.23 -1.75 17.08
N ILE A 119 -0.53 -0.66 16.94
CA ILE A 119 -0.33 0.33 15.86
C ILE A 119 0.44 1.49 16.48
N TYR A 120 1.58 1.84 15.89
CA TYR A 120 2.39 2.95 16.39
C TYR A 120 1.86 4.26 15.84
N LEU A 121 1.48 5.19 16.72
CA LEU A 121 0.97 6.51 16.34
C LEU A 121 1.97 7.60 16.70
N ILE A 122 2.37 8.40 15.71
CA ILE A 122 3.25 9.56 15.87
C ILE A 122 2.42 10.82 15.67
N LEU A 123 1.94 11.39 16.79
CA LEU A 123 1.02 12.53 16.82
C LEU A 123 1.75 13.76 17.35
N ALA A 124 1.73 14.87 16.59
CA ALA A 124 2.32 16.14 16.99
C ALA A 124 1.92 17.26 16.02
N GLY A 125 2.20 18.52 16.39
CA GLY A 125 1.97 19.68 15.50
C GLY A 125 2.75 19.63 14.17
N ALA A 126 2.41 20.52 13.25
CA ALA A 126 3.18 20.69 12.01
C ALA A 126 4.63 21.11 12.32
N GLY A 127 5.61 20.61 11.55
CA GLY A 127 7.01 20.99 11.69
C GLY A 127 7.77 20.38 12.88
N THR A 128 7.17 19.47 13.64
CA THR A 128 7.79 18.86 14.85
C THR A 128 8.60 17.58 14.57
N GLY A 129 8.85 17.24 13.30
CA GLY A 129 9.66 16.07 12.94
C GLY A 129 8.92 14.73 12.89
N LYS A 130 7.59 14.70 12.76
CA LYS A 130 6.80 13.46 12.64
C LYS A 130 7.24 12.55 11.49
N SER A 131 7.19 13.08 10.26
CA SER A 131 7.56 12.36 9.04
C SER A 131 9.01 11.90 9.08
N ARG A 132 9.89 12.70 9.72
CA ARG A 132 11.29 12.30 9.95
C ARG A 132 11.39 11.14 10.91
N THR A 133 10.74 11.21 12.07
CA THR A 133 10.71 10.12 13.06
C THR A 133 10.19 8.82 12.43
N ALA A 134 9.13 8.91 11.63
CA ALA A 134 8.55 7.75 10.95
C ALA A 134 9.48 7.17 9.87
N THR A 135 10.23 8.03 9.16
CA THR A 135 11.26 7.60 8.19
C THR A 135 12.42 6.86 8.88
N GLU A 136 12.85 7.34 10.04
CA GLU A 136 13.99 6.77 10.78
C GLU A 136 13.63 5.50 11.55
N LEU A 137 12.34 5.28 11.83
CA LEU A 137 11.85 4.21 12.70
C LEU A 137 12.47 2.83 12.38
N PRO A 138 12.54 2.34 11.12
CA PRO A 138 13.13 1.03 10.85
C PRO A 138 14.58 0.91 11.31
N HIS A 139 15.40 1.96 11.12
CA HIS A 139 16.80 2.00 11.55
C HIS A 139 16.92 2.10 13.08
N LEU A 140 16.06 2.92 13.69
CA LEU A 140 16.02 3.09 15.14
C LEU A 140 15.68 1.78 15.84
N VAL A 141 14.64 1.09 15.37
CA VAL A 141 14.24 -0.20 15.96
C VAL A 141 15.37 -1.21 15.83
N GLU A 142 16.00 -1.33 14.65
CA GLU A 142 17.15 -2.22 14.44
C GLU A 142 18.30 -1.97 15.43
N LYS A 143 18.54 -0.69 15.75
CA LYS A 143 19.57 -0.26 16.72
C LYS A 143 19.22 -0.64 18.16
N TRP A 144 17.95 -0.57 18.54
CA TRP A 144 17.52 -0.67 19.95
C TRP A 144 17.32 -2.11 20.45
N VAL A 145 16.84 -2.99 19.57
CA VAL A 145 16.40 -4.35 19.95
C VAL A 145 17.55 -5.33 20.17
N ASN A 146 17.26 -6.47 20.82
CA ASN A 146 18.22 -7.56 20.98
C ASN A 146 18.66 -8.19 19.64
N SER A 147 19.70 -9.03 19.67
CA SER A 147 20.33 -9.64 18.48
C SER A 147 19.37 -10.47 17.63
N ASN A 148 18.42 -11.18 18.24
CA ASN A 148 17.49 -12.04 17.51
C ASN A 148 16.53 -11.21 16.66
N LEU A 149 15.91 -10.20 17.27
CA LEU A 149 15.01 -9.29 16.57
C LEU A 149 15.77 -8.38 15.60
N LYS A 150 17.00 -7.98 15.93
CA LYS A 150 17.86 -7.20 15.04
C LYS A 150 18.13 -7.93 13.72
N ASN A 151 18.48 -9.22 13.78
CA ASN A 151 18.71 -10.02 12.58
C ASN A 151 17.46 -10.11 11.70
N LEU A 152 16.29 -10.18 12.31
CA LEU A 152 15.01 -10.21 11.60
C LEU A 152 14.69 -8.84 10.94
N ILE A 153 14.88 -7.73 11.67
CA ILE A 153 14.66 -6.37 11.17
C ILE A 153 15.66 -5.98 10.07
N SER A 154 16.90 -6.50 10.12
CA SER A 154 17.89 -6.25 9.07
C SER A 154 17.43 -6.77 7.68
N LYS A 155 16.51 -7.74 7.66
CA LYS A 155 15.90 -8.30 6.46
C LYS A 155 14.47 -7.76 6.30
N ARG A 156 14.37 -6.46 6.06
CA ARG A 156 13.09 -5.74 5.98
C ARG A 156 12.77 -5.23 4.58
N LEU A 157 11.48 -4.99 4.35
CA LEU A 157 11.00 -4.02 3.37
C LEU A 157 10.29 -2.87 4.10
N VAL A 158 10.42 -1.67 3.56
CA VAL A 158 9.83 -0.46 4.11
C VAL A 158 8.92 0.17 3.07
N PHE A 159 7.67 0.45 3.44
CA PHE A 159 6.73 1.21 2.64
C PHE A 159 6.40 2.52 3.34
N ASN A 160 6.78 3.64 2.71
CA ASN A 160 6.50 4.98 3.19
C ASN A 160 5.38 5.58 2.34
N ILE A 161 4.17 5.59 2.90
CA ILE A 161 2.93 5.95 2.21
C ILE A 161 2.50 7.33 2.65
N SER A 162 2.77 8.35 1.83
CA SER A 162 2.27 9.71 2.08
C SER A 162 0.82 9.86 1.63
N LEU A 163 -0.02 10.41 2.50
CA LEU A 163 -1.36 10.91 2.16
C LEU A 163 -1.37 12.42 1.93
N GLU A 164 -0.20 13.06 2.02
CA GLU A 164 0.01 14.50 1.84
C GLU A 164 0.78 14.77 0.53
N ASN A 165 1.92 15.45 0.62
CA ASN A 165 2.66 15.91 -0.55
C ASN A 165 3.11 14.73 -1.43
N GLY A 166 3.00 14.93 -2.76
CA GLY A 166 3.42 13.96 -3.78
C GLY A 166 2.38 12.86 -4.10
N THR A 167 1.64 12.37 -3.10
CA THR A 167 0.66 11.29 -3.25
C THR A 167 -0.65 11.58 -2.50
N GLN A 168 -1.08 12.85 -2.50
CA GLN A 168 -2.19 13.36 -1.69
C GLN A 168 -3.44 12.50 -1.80
N LEU A 169 -4.04 12.19 -0.64
CA LEU A 169 -5.33 11.49 -0.59
C LEU A 169 -6.41 12.31 -1.30
N ASP A 170 -7.17 11.65 -2.16
CA ASP A 170 -8.34 12.22 -2.81
C ASP A 170 -9.58 11.43 -2.40
N PRO A 171 -10.35 11.91 -1.40
CA PRO A 171 -11.52 11.20 -0.88
C PRO A 171 -12.61 10.94 -1.92
N GLN A 172 -12.62 11.67 -3.05
CA GLN A 172 -13.60 11.44 -4.12
C GLN A 172 -13.26 10.18 -4.93
N LEU A 173 -11.96 9.94 -5.15
CA LEU A 173 -11.46 8.78 -5.89
C LEU A 173 -11.12 7.59 -4.97
N GLU A 174 -10.71 7.86 -3.74
CA GLU A 174 -10.08 6.91 -2.84
C GLU A 174 -10.97 6.65 -1.61
N LYS A 175 -12.02 5.85 -1.82
CA LYS A 175 -13.00 5.50 -0.77
C LYS A 175 -12.65 4.23 0.02
N ASN A 176 -11.55 3.56 -0.35
CA ASN A 176 -11.14 2.30 0.24
C ASN A 176 -9.65 2.39 0.62
N ALA A 177 -9.37 2.35 1.93
CA ALA A 177 -7.99 2.44 2.44
C ALA A 177 -7.08 1.34 1.93
N SER A 178 -7.55 0.10 1.77
CA SER A 178 -6.74 -1.00 1.24
C SER A 178 -6.25 -0.72 -0.19
N ILE A 179 -7.13 -0.17 -1.03
CA ILE A 179 -6.77 0.25 -2.40
C ILE A 179 -5.85 1.48 -2.37
N ALA A 180 -6.13 2.46 -1.50
CA ALA A 180 -5.32 3.67 -1.38
C ALA A 180 -3.87 3.35 -0.93
N ILE A 181 -3.73 2.46 0.06
CA ILE A 181 -2.44 1.98 0.55
C ILE A 181 -1.75 1.15 -0.53
N GLY A 182 -2.42 0.13 -1.07
CA GLY A 182 -1.84 -0.76 -2.07
C GLY A 182 -1.37 -0.04 -3.32
N THR A 183 -2.16 0.92 -3.81
CA THR A 183 -1.78 1.72 -4.98
C THR A 183 -0.52 2.54 -4.73
N ARG A 184 -0.35 3.12 -3.52
CA ARG A 184 0.88 3.83 -3.15
C ARG A 184 2.06 2.88 -2.92
N MET A 185 1.84 1.69 -2.34
CA MET A 185 2.87 0.65 -2.25
C MET A 185 3.37 0.25 -3.64
N LEU A 186 2.46 0.01 -4.60
CA LEU A 186 2.83 -0.31 -5.98
C LEU A 186 3.58 0.86 -6.65
N TYR A 187 3.14 2.10 -6.42
CA TYR A 187 3.80 3.29 -6.95
C TYR A 187 5.26 3.40 -6.46
N GLN A 188 5.52 3.10 -5.19
CA GLN A 188 6.87 3.05 -4.62
C GLN A 188 7.76 2.04 -5.36
N LEU A 189 7.19 0.92 -5.81
CA LEU A 189 7.89 -0.15 -6.53
C LEU A 189 8.07 0.12 -8.04
N LYS A 190 7.54 1.23 -8.56
CA LYS A 190 7.61 1.58 -10.00
C LYS A 190 8.28 2.95 -10.21
N PRO A 191 9.62 3.06 -10.10
CA PRO A 191 10.35 4.32 -10.24
C PRO A 191 10.10 5.07 -11.55
N ASP A 192 9.85 4.37 -12.65
CA ASP A 192 9.57 5.01 -13.93
C ASP A 192 8.17 5.63 -14.00
N GLU A 193 7.21 5.09 -13.25
CA GLU A 193 5.90 5.71 -13.08
C GLU A 193 5.96 6.87 -12.08
N GLN A 194 6.91 6.86 -11.13
CA GLN A 194 7.10 7.99 -10.22
C GLN A 194 7.40 9.30 -10.97
N LYS A 195 8.22 9.22 -12.02
CA LYS A 195 8.52 10.35 -12.92
C LYS A 195 7.29 10.92 -13.64
N ARG A 196 6.21 10.13 -13.76
CA ARG A 196 4.98 10.50 -14.48
C ARG A 196 3.88 11.05 -13.56
N GLY A 197 4.09 11.01 -12.24
CA GLY A 197 3.20 11.56 -11.23
C GLY A 197 2.09 10.60 -10.76
N PHE A 198 1.73 10.73 -9.48
CA PHE A 198 0.79 9.83 -8.81
C PHE A 198 -0.66 9.98 -9.28
N SER A 199 -1.12 11.19 -9.59
CA SER A 199 -2.51 11.44 -10.01
C SER A 199 -2.90 10.61 -11.24
N ARG A 200 -2.00 10.49 -12.22
CA ARG A 200 -2.19 9.61 -13.38
C ARG A 200 -2.10 8.15 -12.99
N PHE A 201 -1.15 7.80 -12.12
CA PHE A 201 -0.92 6.43 -11.69
C PHE A 201 -2.16 5.83 -11.00
N ARG A 202 -2.76 6.56 -10.06
CA ARG A 202 -3.93 6.09 -9.30
C ARG A 202 -5.20 5.92 -10.12
N GLN A 203 -5.33 6.63 -11.25
CA GLN A 203 -6.49 6.48 -12.15
C GLN A 203 -6.54 5.11 -12.83
N TYR A 204 -5.40 4.43 -12.98
CA TYR A 204 -5.31 3.18 -13.73
C TYR A 204 -4.92 1.99 -12.87
N ASN A 205 -4.43 2.23 -11.66
CA ASN A 205 -4.01 1.19 -10.73
C ASN A 205 -4.93 1.19 -9.53
N HIS A 206 -5.54 0.03 -9.29
CA HIS A 206 -6.47 -0.21 -8.20
C HIS A 206 -6.08 -1.57 -7.63
N VAL A 207 -5.04 -1.56 -6.81
CA VAL A 207 -4.49 -2.77 -6.18
C VAL A 207 -4.57 -2.61 -4.68
N THR A 208 -4.90 -3.70 -3.98
CA THR A 208 -4.90 -3.71 -2.52
C THR A 208 -3.49 -3.88 -1.99
N ALA A 209 -3.27 -3.55 -0.71
CA ALA A 209 -2.00 -3.81 -0.05
C ALA A 209 -1.62 -5.31 -0.12
N SER A 210 -2.61 -6.19 0.08
CA SER A 210 -2.45 -7.65 -0.05
C SER A 210 -2.02 -8.08 -1.44
N ASP A 211 -2.59 -7.50 -2.51
CA ASP A 211 -2.19 -7.81 -3.89
C ASP A 211 -0.71 -7.47 -4.13
N VAL A 212 -0.25 -6.34 -3.60
CA VAL A 212 1.16 -5.92 -3.72
C VAL A 212 2.10 -6.88 -2.99
N LEU A 213 1.73 -7.29 -1.77
CA LEU A 213 2.53 -8.25 -1.00
C LEU A 213 2.58 -9.62 -1.69
N GLU A 214 1.49 -10.10 -2.26
CA GLU A 214 1.49 -11.35 -3.04
C GLU A 214 2.37 -11.22 -4.29
N GLY A 215 2.31 -10.08 -4.99
CA GLY A 215 3.18 -9.79 -6.14
C GLY A 215 4.68 -9.74 -5.79
N LEU A 216 5.01 -9.39 -4.55
CA LEU A 216 6.38 -9.35 -4.04
C LEU A 216 6.87 -10.67 -3.44
N LYS A 217 6.02 -11.70 -3.33
CA LYS A 217 6.35 -12.94 -2.63
C LYS A 217 7.66 -13.59 -3.10
N ASN A 218 7.85 -13.73 -4.40
CA ASN A 218 9.08 -14.30 -4.96
C ASN A 218 10.32 -13.46 -4.60
N TYR A 219 10.20 -12.12 -4.64
CA TYR A 219 11.28 -11.23 -4.22
C TYR A 219 11.58 -11.42 -2.73
N MET A 220 10.54 -11.44 -1.89
CA MET A 220 10.67 -11.64 -0.45
C MET A 220 11.33 -12.97 -0.11
N ASP A 221 10.97 -14.06 -0.80
CA ASP A 221 11.58 -15.37 -0.61
C ASP A 221 13.06 -15.40 -1.02
N ILE A 222 13.39 -14.88 -2.21
CA ILE A 222 14.78 -14.84 -2.72
C ILE A 222 15.68 -14.01 -1.81
N HIS A 223 15.17 -12.88 -1.32
CA HIS A 223 15.92 -11.96 -0.46
C HIS A 223 15.77 -12.28 1.04
N ASN A 224 15.06 -13.37 1.38
CA ASN A 224 14.82 -13.83 2.74
C ASN A 224 14.27 -12.72 3.66
N ILE A 225 13.31 -11.94 3.14
CA ILE A 225 12.65 -10.87 3.88
C ILE A 225 11.85 -11.48 5.03
N MET A 226 11.99 -10.89 6.21
CA MET A 226 11.35 -11.35 7.44
C MET A 226 10.50 -10.27 8.10
N THR A 227 10.71 -8.99 7.76
CA THR A 227 10.01 -7.86 8.38
C THR A 227 9.41 -6.92 7.34
N LEU A 228 8.22 -6.41 7.60
CA LEU A 228 7.56 -5.38 6.79
C LEU A 228 7.27 -4.16 7.66
N PHE A 229 7.79 -3.00 7.28
CA PHE A 229 7.40 -1.71 7.84
C PHE A 229 6.41 -1.04 6.90
N LEU A 230 5.27 -0.61 7.42
CA LEU A 230 4.32 0.22 6.71
C LEU A 230 4.09 1.50 7.50
N THR A 231 4.44 2.63 6.91
CA THR A 231 4.20 3.95 7.48
C THR A 231 3.15 4.68 6.65
N ILE A 232 2.04 5.10 7.29
CA ILE A 232 1.04 6.01 6.71
C ILE A 232 1.31 7.42 7.24
N ASP A 233 1.83 8.31 6.40
CA ASP A 233 2.12 9.69 6.75
C ASP A 233 0.93 10.60 6.43
N GLY A 234 0.50 11.42 7.39
CA GLY A 234 -0.59 12.38 7.21
C GLY A 234 -1.99 11.78 7.33
N LEU A 235 -2.20 10.84 8.26
CA LEU A 235 -3.48 10.15 8.44
C LEU A 235 -4.67 11.12 8.68
N GLN A 236 -4.44 12.31 9.21
CA GLN A 236 -5.48 13.33 9.41
C GLN A 236 -6.16 13.76 8.10
N THR A 237 -5.53 13.58 6.93
CA THR A 237 -6.18 13.89 5.64
C THR A 237 -7.36 12.97 5.33
N ALA A 238 -7.46 11.82 6.02
CA ALA A 238 -8.58 10.90 5.90
C ALA A 238 -9.77 11.27 6.81
N ILE A 239 -9.65 12.31 7.63
CA ILE A 239 -10.74 12.92 8.39
C ILE A 239 -11.43 13.92 7.46
N ILE A 240 -12.65 13.59 7.05
CA ILE A 240 -13.48 14.39 6.14
C ILE A 240 -14.49 15.20 6.95
N ASP A 241 -15.08 14.57 7.97
CA ASP A 241 -16.09 15.14 8.85
C ASP A 241 -15.65 15.10 10.32
N ASP A 242 -16.13 16.05 11.13
CA ASP A 242 -15.81 16.15 12.57
C ASP A 242 -16.14 14.87 13.36
N GLY A 243 -17.07 14.05 12.86
CA GLY A 243 -17.50 12.79 13.45
C GLY A 243 -16.66 11.57 13.07
N ASP A 244 -15.68 11.71 12.17
CA ASP A 244 -14.94 10.55 11.62
C ASP A 244 -14.10 9.82 12.65
N GLY A 245 -13.68 10.49 13.72
CA GLY A 245 -13.02 9.88 14.87
C GLY A 245 -13.95 9.02 15.75
N LEU A 246 -15.26 9.06 15.51
CA LEU A 246 -16.28 8.27 16.22
C LEU A 246 -17.03 7.30 15.28
N ASN A 247 -16.97 7.55 13.98
CA ASN A 247 -17.62 6.75 12.95
C ASN A 247 -16.71 5.63 12.45
N LYS A 248 -17.01 4.38 12.78
CA LYS A 248 -16.23 3.21 12.34
C LYS A 248 -16.22 2.99 10.82
N ASP A 249 -17.20 3.56 10.12
CA ASP A 249 -17.31 3.48 8.67
C ASP A 249 -16.56 4.64 7.97
N SER A 250 -15.89 5.52 8.73
CA SER A 250 -15.11 6.62 8.17
C SER A 250 -13.87 6.13 7.42
N LEU A 251 -13.43 6.95 6.46
CA LEU A 251 -12.19 6.67 5.74
C LEU A 251 -11.00 6.61 6.70
N PHE A 252 -10.94 7.52 7.69
CA PHE A 252 -9.97 7.51 8.77
C PHE A 252 -9.89 6.15 9.50
N TYR A 253 -11.02 5.62 9.98
CA TYR A 253 -11.05 4.32 10.66
C TYR A 253 -10.67 3.17 9.72
N SER A 254 -11.02 3.27 8.44
CA SER A 254 -10.66 2.25 7.45
C SER A 254 -9.14 2.13 7.26
N PHE A 255 -8.38 3.23 7.33
CA PHE A 255 -6.91 3.21 7.29
C PHE A 255 -6.32 2.50 8.50
N LEU A 256 -6.75 2.86 9.72
CA LEU A 256 -6.30 2.19 10.94
C LEU A 256 -6.64 0.69 10.93
N THR A 257 -7.85 0.36 10.46
CA THR A 257 -8.32 -1.02 10.34
C THR A 257 -7.47 -1.81 9.35
N GLU A 258 -7.11 -1.22 8.20
CA GLU A 258 -6.28 -1.89 7.21
C GLU A 258 -4.87 -2.16 7.73
N VAL A 259 -4.24 -1.18 8.40
CA VAL A 259 -2.92 -1.38 9.03
C VAL A 259 -2.98 -2.50 10.07
N ALA A 260 -4.05 -2.55 10.88
CA ALA A 260 -4.26 -3.62 11.85
C ALA A 260 -4.46 -5.00 11.18
N ASN A 261 -5.21 -5.05 10.08
CA ASN A 261 -5.49 -6.29 9.35
C ASN A 261 -4.23 -6.86 8.71
N LEU A 262 -3.39 -6.02 8.09
CA LEU A 262 -2.10 -6.43 7.56
C LEU A 262 -1.21 -7.00 8.67
N SER A 263 -1.21 -6.36 9.84
CA SER A 263 -0.43 -6.82 11.00
C SER A 263 -0.95 -8.11 11.63
N ARG A 264 -2.25 -8.40 11.50
CA ARG A 264 -2.91 -9.60 12.04
C ARG A 264 -2.93 -10.79 11.10
N THR A 265 -2.65 -10.58 9.83
CA THR A 265 -2.69 -11.67 8.85
C THR A 265 -1.62 -12.69 9.25
N ARG A 266 -2.02 -13.96 9.40
CA ARG A 266 -1.06 -15.04 9.70
C ARG A 266 -0.10 -15.14 8.52
N SER A 267 1.05 -14.52 8.68
CA SER A 267 2.06 -14.39 7.65
C SER A 267 3.40 -14.87 8.19
N THR A 268 4.32 -15.15 7.29
CA THR A 268 5.72 -15.45 7.62
C THR A 268 6.50 -14.20 8.02
N TYR A 269 5.92 -13.01 7.82
CA TYR A 269 6.59 -11.73 8.01
C TYR A 269 6.10 -11.03 9.29
N PHE A 270 7.05 -10.47 10.04
CA PHE A 270 6.75 -9.60 11.16
C PHE A 270 6.39 -8.21 10.64
N PHE A 271 5.18 -7.73 10.94
CA PHE A 271 4.69 -6.47 10.40
C PHE A 271 4.71 -5.37 11.47
N ILE A 272 5.24 -4.20 11.13
CA ILE A 272 5.22 -3.01 12.00
C ILE A 272 4.49 -1.89 11.26
N GLY A 273 3.25 -1.63 11.70
CA GLY A 273 2.39 -0.57 11.17
C GLY A 273 2.53 0.72 11.98
N THR A 274 2.83 1.82 11.29
CA THR A 274 2.97 3.15 11.88
C THR A 274 2.09 4.15 11.14
N CYS A 275 1.45 5.06 11.87
CA CYS A 275 0.76 6.20 11.29
C CYS A 275 1.27 7.51 11.90
N THR A 276 1.37 8.55 11.10
CA THR A 276 1.60 9.91 11.58
C THR A 276 0.32 10.72 11.41
N ALA A 277 0.07 11.66 12.33
CA ALA A 277 -0.98 12.65 12.14
C ALA A 277 -0.67 13.97 12.84
N THR A 278 -1.33 15.04 12.40
CA THR A 278 -1.29 16.37 13.03
C THR A 278 -2.53 16.61 13.88
#